data_AF-A0A2T7ULU3-F1
#
_entry.id   AF-A0A2T7ULU3-F1
#
_cell.length_a   1.000
_cell.length_b   1.000
_cell.length_c   1.000
_cell.angle_alpha   90.00
_cell.angle_beta   90.00
_cell.angle_gamma   90.00
#
_symmetry.space_group_name_H-M   'P 1'
#
loop_
_entity.id
_entity.type
_entity.pdbx_description
1 polymer ?
#
loop_
_entity_poly.entity_id
_entity_poly.type
_entity_poly.pdbx_seq_one_letter_code
_entity_poly.pdbx_strand_id
1 'polypeptide(L)' 'MAITSHSGQGLPAARLLEIHDMLALALDATENTKGYPQPIREARSYMRTALRHTVKLMGDGA' A
#
# COMPACT_ATOMS: atom_id res chain seq x y z
N MET A 1 18.87 8.15 13.38
CA MET A 1 18.06 7.03 12.83
C MET A 1 18.56 6.76 11.43
N ALA A 2 19.23 5.62 11.19
CA ALA A 2 19.70 5.29 9.85
C ALA A 2 18.58 4.60 9.08
N ILE A 3 18.07 5.25 8.04
CA ILE A 3 17.20 4.62 7.04
C ILE A 3 18.10 3.82 6.09
N THR A 4 18.22 2.52 6.32
CA THR A 4 18.94 1.62 5.40
C THR A 4 18.06 1.37 4.18
N SER A 5 18.12 2.28 3.19
CA SER A 5 17.50 2.05 1.89
C SER A 5 18.13 0.81 1.24
N HIS A 6 17.42 -0.32 1.28
CA HIS A 6 17.78 -1.53 0.54
C HIS A 6 17.48 -1.32 -0.94
N SER A 7 18.35 -0.59 -1.63
CA SER A 7 18.23 -0.27 -3.05
C SER A 7 18.80 -1.35 -3.99
N GLY A 8 19.14 -2.54 -3.47
CA GLY A 8 19.92 -3.55 -4.21
C GLY A 8 19.17 -4.79 -4.71
N GLN A 9 18.05 -5.16 -4.10
CA GLN A 9 17.23 -6.30 -4.52
C GLN A 9 15.77 -5.92 -4.32
N GLY A 10 14.95 -6.01 -5.38
CA GLY A 10 13.51 -5.85 -5.24
C GLY A 10 12.98 -6.77 -4.14
N LEU A 11 11.95 -6.31 -3.41
CA LEU A 11 11.27 -7.15 -2.44
C LEU A 11 10.86 -8.49 -3.09
N PRO A 12 11.03 -9.63 -2.42
CA PRO A 12 10.53 -10.90 -2.94
C PRO A 12 9.04 -10.79 -3.30
N ALA A 13 8.62 -11.38 -4.41
CA ALA A 13 7.24 -11.29 -4.91
C ALA A 13 6.20 -11.71 -3.86
N ALA A 14 6.48 -12.76 -3.08
CA ALA A 14 5.63 -13.20 -1.97
C ALA A 14 5.40 -12.08 -0.93
N ARG A 15 6.42 -11.29 -0.62
CA ARG A 15 6.31 -10.17 0.32
C ARG A 15 5.57 -8.98 -0.27
N LEU A 16 5.71 -8.74 -1.58
CA LEU A 16 4.88 -7.74 -2.25
C LEU A 16 3.40 -8.14 -2.21
N LEU A 17 3.07 -9.42 -2.43
CA LEU A 17 1.71 -9.94 -2.32
C LEU A 17 1.13 -9.76 -0.92
N GLU A 18 1.90 -10.09 0.13
CA GLU A 18 1.49 -9.84 1.51
C GLU A 18 1.19 -8.35 1.75
N ILE A 19 2.06 -7.44 1.28
CA ILE A 19 1.86 -5.99 1.41
C ILE A 19 0.61 -5.52 0.66
N HIS A 20 0.40 -6.02 -0.56
CA HIS A 20 -0.78 -5.73 -1.35
C HIS A 20 -2.06 -6.13 -0.61
N ASP A 21 -2.11 -7.36 -0.11
CA ASP A 21 -3.29 -7.90 0.56
C ASP A 21 -3.58 -7.15 1.87
N MET A 22 -2.55 -6.84 2.65
CA MET A 22 -2.72 -6.01 3.86
C MET A 22 -3.26 -4.61 3.54
N LEU A 23 -2.77 -3.97 2.47
CA LEU A 23 -3.25 -2.66 2.05
C LEU A 23 -4.70 -2.72 1.54
N ALA A 24 -5.07 -3.78 0.82
CA ALA A 24 -6.43 -4.02 0.37
C ALA A 24 -7.37 -4.22 1.56
N LEU A 25 -7.00 -5.07 2.52
CA LEU A 25 -7.75 -5.31 3.75
C LEU A 25 -7.88 -4.04 4.61
N ALA A 26 -6.84 -3.22 4.69
CA ALA A 26 -6.90 -1.95 5.43
C ALA A 26 -7.84 -0.93 4.77
N LEU A 27 -7.90 -0.90 3.43
CA LEU A 27 -8.87 -0.08 2.71
C LEU A 27 -10.31 -0.60 2.92
N ASP A 28 -10.53 -1.90 2.90
CA ASP A 28 -11.85 -2.48 3.18
C ASP A 28 -12.29 -2.21 4.64
N ALA A 29 -11.41 -2.48 5.61
CA ALA A 29 -11.68 -2.27 7.03
C ALA A 29 -11.95 -0.79 7.40
N THR A 30 -11.43 0.14 6.62
CA THR A 30 -11.65 1.58 6.82
C THR A 30 -12.76 2.15 5.93
N GLU A 31 -13.50 1.32 5.19
CA GLU A 31 -14.67 1.71 4.39
C GLU A 31 -15.77 2.31 5.30
N ASN A 32 -16.38 3.41 4.87
CA ASN A 32 -17.46 4.04 5.61
C ASN A 32 -18.47 4.70 4.65
N THR A 33 -19.72 4.25 4.73
CA THR A 33 -20.85 4.71 3.89
C THR A 33 -21.28 6.15 4.19
N LYS A 34 -20.99 6.66 5.39
CA LYS A 34 -21.33 8.05 5.79
C LYS A 34 -20.24 9.05 5.42
N GLY A 35 -19.15 8.59 4.79
CA GLY A 35 -17.97 9.38 4.46
C GLY A 35 -16.90 9.36 5.56
N TYR A 36 -15.76 9.97 5.24
CA TYR A 36 -14.55 9.89 6.05
C TYR A 36 -14.21 11.24 6.71
N PRO A 37 -13.90 11.26 8.02
CA PRO A 37 -13.17 12.36 8.64
C PRO A 37 -11.89 12.67 7.86
N GLN A 38 -11.47 13.93 7.84
CA GLN A 38 -10.30 14.38 7.06
C GLN A 38 -9.04 13.51 7.29
N PRO A 39 -8.66 13.15 8.54
CA PRO A 39 -7.48 12.30 8.77
C PRO A 39 -7.60 10.91 8.15
N ILE A 40 -8.79 10.30 8.18
CA ILE A 40 -9.04 8.98 7.61
C ILE A 40 -9.02 9.03 6.08
N ARG A 41 -9.58 10.10 5.50
CA ARG A 41 -9.53 10.33 4.05
C ARG A 41 -8.09 10.42 3.54
N GLU A 42 -7.26 11.16 4.26
CA GLU A 42 -5.85 11.35 3.95
C GLU A 42 -5.07 10.03 4.07
N ALA A 43 -5.27 9.29 5.17
CA ALA A 43 -4.69 7.97 5.36
C ALA A 43 -5.07 7.00 4.23
N ARG A 44 -6.35 6.96 3.84
CA ARG A 44 -6.83 6.15 2.70
C ARG A 44 -6.18 6.56 1.39
N SER A 45 -5.90 7.85 1.18
CA SER A 45 -5.17 8.34 -0.01
C SER A 45 -3.74 7.80 -0.07
N TYR A 46 -3.04 7.78 1.07
CA TYR A 46 -1.70 7.19 1.17
C TYR A 46 -1.73 5.67 0.92
N MET A 47 -2.68 4.95 1.52
CA MET A 47 -2.87 3.51 1.30
C MET A 47 -3.11 3.18 -0.17
N ARG A 48 -4.02 3.91 -0.84
CA ARG A 48 -4.27 3.74 -2.29
C ARG A 48 -3.02 3.99 -3.12
N THR A 49 -2.20 4.96 -2.74
CA THR A 49 -0.95 5.29 -3.46
C THR A 49 0.09 4.20 -3.27
N ALA A 50 0.26 3.71 -2.03
CA ALA A 50 1.12 2.57 -1.73
C ALA A 50 0.69 1.29 -2.48
N LEU A 51 -0.62 1.04 -2.58
CA LEU A 51 -1.15 -0.11 -3.32
C LEU A 51 -0.78 -0.03 -4.80
N ARG A 52 -0.96 1.13 -5.44
CA ARG A 52 -0.54 1.35 -6.85
C ARG A 52 0.96 1.15 -7.05
N HIS A 53 1.79 1.60 -6.10
CA HIS A 53 3.23 1.37 -6.18
C HIS A 53 3.59 -0.11 -6.02
N THR A 54 2.89 -0.81 -5.13
CA THR A 54 3.09 -2.25 -4.90
C THR A 54 2.75 -3.05 -6.15
N VAL A 55 1.63 -2.76 -6.81
CA VAL A 55 1.24 -3.37 -8.10
C VAL A 55 2.29 -3.12 -9.18
N LYS A 56 2.84 -1.90 -9.27
CA LYS A 56 3.94 -1.60 -10.21
C LYS A 56 5.20 -2.42 -9.90
N LEU A 57 5.53 -2.62 -8.63
CA LEU A 57 6.70 -3.42 -8.22
C LEU A 57 6.50 -4.92 -8.47
N MET A 58 5.26 -5.40 -8.50
CA MET A 58 4.93 -6.79 -8.87
C MET A 58 5.10 -7.09 -10.35
N GLY A 59 5.17 -6.06 -11.20
CA GLY A 59 5.22 -6.22 -12.65
C GLY A 59 3.87 -6.20 -13.35
N ASP A 60 2.75 -6.11 -12.61
CA ASP A 60 1.38 -6.04 -13.16
C ASP A 60 1.01 -4.64 -13.72
N GLY A 61 2.02 -3.83 -14.05
CA GLY A 61 1.88 -2.44 -14.47
C GLY A 61 2.80 -2.04 -15.61
N ALA A 62 3.20 -3.00 -16.46
CA ALA A 62 3.84 -2.79 -17.77
C ALA A 62 3.50 -3.96 -18.71
#